data_AF-A0A3B9PM87-F1
#
_entry.id   AF-A0A3B9PM87-F1
#
_cell.length_a   1.000
_cell.length_b   1.000
_cell.length_c   1.000
_cell.angle_alpha   90.00
_cell.angle_beta   90.00
_cell.angle_gamma   90.00
#
_symmetry.space_group_name_H-M   'P 1'
#
loop_
_entity.id
_entity.type
_entity.pdbx_description
1 polymer ?
#
loop_
_entity_poly.entity_id
_entity_poly.type
_entity_poly.pdbx_seq_one_letter_code
_entity_poly.pdbx_strand_id
1 'polypeptide(L)'
;AIAGEYKERFLLHYNFPPFCTGETGRFGVTKRREVGHGRLAKRSLVAMLPKPEEFSYTVRVVSEITESNGSSSMASVCGGSLAMMDAGVPLKNHVAGIAMGLIKEGNRFA
;
A
#
# COMPACT_ATOMS: atom_id res chain seq x y z
N ALA A 1 -17.16 -12.54 12.43
CA ALA A 1 -15.73 -12.55 12.79
C ALA A 1 -15.63 -12.87 14.28
N ILE A 2 -14.64 -13.66 14.71
CA ILE A 2 -14.46 -14.03 16.13
C ILE A 2 -14.24 -12.80 17.04
N ALA A 3 -13.94 -11.63 16.46
CA ALA A 3 -13.74 -10.35 17.14
C ALA A 3 -14.92 -9.35 17.06
N GLY A 4 -16.11 -9.79 16.64
CA GLY A 4 -17.29 -8.91 16.49
C GLY A 4 -17.28 -8.03 15.23
N GLU A 5 -18.25 -7.14 15.11
CA GLU A 5 -18.37 -6.16 14.02
C GLU A 5 -17.51 -4.92 14.34
N TYR A 6 -16.79 -4.42 13.34
CA TYR A 6 -16.02 -3.17 13.46
C TYR A 6 -16.15 -2.35 12.18
N LYS A 7 -15.93 -1.03 12.31
CA LYS A 7 -15.93 -0.09 11.18
C LYS A 7 -14.51 0.38 10.93
N GLU A 8 -14.08 0.37 9.67
CA GLU A 8 -12.73 0.80 9.27
C GLU A 8 -12.79 2.12 8.50
N ARG A 9 -12.13 3.15 9.04
CA ARG A 9 -12.12 4.52 8.47
C ARG A 9 -11.07 4.74 7.38
N PHE A 10 -10.19 3.76 7.18
CA PHE A 10 -9.13 3.84 6.17
C PHE A 10 -9.12 2.57 5.33
N LEU A 11 -9.26 2.73 4.02
CA LEU A 11 -9.30 1.65 3.05
C LEU A 11 -8.14 1.85 2.08
N LEU A 12 -7.42 0.76 1.77
CA LEU A 12 -6.40 0.78 0.73
C LEU A 12 -6.60 -0.42 -0.17
N HIS A 13 -6.86 -0.15 -1.45
CA HIS A 13 -6.94 -1.15 -2.49
C HIS A 13 -5.71 -1.06 -3.38
N TYR A 14 -5.15 -2.21 -3.70
CA TYR A 14 -3.95 -2.35 -4.51
C TYR A 14 -4.31 -3.22 -5.71
N ASN A 15 -4.07 -2.72 -6.91
CA ASN A 15 -4.40 -3.40 -8.16
C ASN A 15 -3.11 -3.62 -8.96
N PHE A 16 -2.94 -4.84 -9.45
CA PHE A 16 -1.78 -5.30 -10.21
C PHE A 16 -2.24 -5.91 -11.54
N PRO A 17 -2.61 -5.06 -12.50
CA PRO A 17 -3.06 -5.51 -13.81
C PRO A 17 -1.91 -6.19 -14.59
N PRO A 18 -2.20 -7.16 -15.48
CA PRO A 18 -1.15 -7.90 -16.18
C PRO A 18 -0.29 -7.00 -17.10
N PHE A 19 -0.84 -5.89 -17.60
CA PHE A 19 -0.08 -4.96 -18.43
C PHE A 19 1.09 -4.30 -17.70
N CYS A 20 1.08 -4.25 -16.36
CA CYS A 20 2.15 -3.59 -15.61
C CYS A 20 3.49 -4.33 -15.67
N THR A 21 3.49 -5.60 -16.09
CA THR A 21 4.69 -6.38 -16.40
C THR A 21 4.83 -6.64 -17.90
N GLY A 22 4.05 -5.97 -18.75
CA GLY A 22 4.02 -6.18 -20.20
C GLY A 22 3.35 -7.49 -20.63
N GLU A 23 2.59 -8.13 -19.75
CA GLU A 23 1.94 -9.41 -20.01
C GLU A 23 0.44 -9.25 -20.31
N THR A 24 -0.16 -10.28 -20.93
CA THR A 24 -1.61 -10.43 -20.99
C THR A 24 -2.09 -11.33 -19.85
N GLY A 25 -3.35 -11.19 -19.42
CA GLY A 25 -3.86 -12.04 -18.35
C GLY A 25 -5.31 -11.75 -17.96
N ARG A 26 -5.87 -12.63 -17.13
CA ARG A 26 -7.24 -12.47 -16.62
C ARG A 26 -7.32 -11.24 -15.71
N PHE A 27 -8.26 -10.36 -16.03
CA PHE A 27 -8.59 -9.16 -15.25
C PHE A 27 -9.90 -9.37 -14.46
N GLY A 28 -10.05 -8.69 -13.32
CA GLY A 28 -11.31 -8.61 -12.58
C GLY A 28 -11.17 -8.89 -11.09
N VAL A 29 -11.04 -10.16 -10.69
CA VAL A 29 -11.01 -10.54 -9.27
C VAL A 29 -9.66 -10.26 -8.62
N THR A 30 -9.68 -9.60 -7.46
CA THR A 30 -8.49 -9.33 -6.65
C THR A 30 -7.83 -10.62 -6.19
N LYS A 31 -6.56 -10.80 -6.51
CA LYS A 31 -5.72 -11.94 -6.15
C LYS A 31 -5.25 -11.82 -4.70
N ARG A 32 -4.89 -12.94 -4.08
CA ARG A 32 -4.35 -12.97 -2.70
C ARG A 32 -3.11 -12.07 -2.52
N ARG A 33 -2.22 -12.02 -3.52
CA ARG A 33 -1.04 -11.15 -3.51
C ARG A 33 -1.42 -9.67 -3.47
N GLU A 34 -2.45 -9.27 -4.21
CA GLU A 34 -2.93 -7.88 -4.23
C GLU A 34 -3.50 -7.47 -2.88
N VAL A 35 -4.28 -8.35 -2.23
CA VAL A 35 -4.76 -8.13 -0.86
C VAL A 35 -3.60 -8.00 0.13
N GLY A 36 -2.58 -8.87 0.02
CA GLY A 36 -1.40 -8.84 0.89
C GLY A 36 -0.59 -7.55 0.74
N HIS A 37 -0.31 -7.12 -0.50
CA HIS A 37 0.39 -5.86 -0.78
C HIS A 37 -0.43 -4.65 -0.33
N GLY A 38 -1.74 -4.64 -0.59
CA GLY A 38 -2.64 -3.61 -0.10
C GLY A 38 -2.62 -3.51 1.42
N ARG A 39 -2.64 -4.65 2.13
CA ARG A 39 -2.56 -4.67 3.61
C ARG A 39 -1.19 -4.18 4.11
N LEU A 40 -0.09 -4.52 3.43
CA LEU A 40 1.25 -4.03 3.77
C LEU A 40 1.32 -2.51 3.65
N ALA A 41 0.93 -1.95 2.50
CA ALA A 41 0.94 -0.50 2.29
C ALA A 41 0.01 0.23 3.26
N LYS A 42 -1.17 -0.36 3.52
CA LYS A 42 -2.13 0.16 4.50
C LYS A 42 -1.53 0.29 5.89
N ARG A 43 -0.84 -0.73 6.37
CA ARG A 43 -0.22 -0.71 7.71
C ARG A 43 0.79 0.42 7.86
N SER A 44 1.54 0.73 6.79
CA SER A 44 2.49 1.83 6.78
C SER A 44 1.80 3.20 6.89
N LEU A 45 0.70 3.41 6.16
CA LEU A 45 0.00 4.69 6.09
C LEU A 45 -0.91 4.95 7.30
N VAL A 46 -1.53 3.90 7.88
CA VAL A 46 -2.45 4.05 9.03
C VAL A 46 -1.78 4.72 10.23
N ALA A 47 -0.50 4.46 10.47
CA ALA A 47 0.24 5.07 11.58
C ALA A 47 0.32 6.61 11.47
N MET A 48 0.29 7.13 10.23
CA MET A 48 0.41 8.56 9.94
C MET A 48 -0.94 9.28 9.91
N LEU A 49 -2.05 8.55 9.96
CA LEU A 49 -3.38 9.17 9.96
C LEU A 49 -3.60 10.06 11.20
N PRO A 50 -4.29 11.19 11.04
CA PRO A 50 -4.74 12.04 12.15
C PRO A 50 -5.73 11.28 13.05
N LYS A 51 -6.16 11.86 14.16
CA LYS A 51 -7.26 11.27 14.93
C LYS A 51 -8.61 11.50 14.24
N PRO A 52 -9.65 10.68 14.48
CA PRO A 52 -10.98 10.87 13.87
C PRO A 52 -11.61 12.25 14.15
N GLU A 53 -11.29 12.84 15.30
CA GLU A 53 -11.81 14.15 15.73
C GLU A 53 -11.13 15.30 14.99
N GLU A 54 -9.88 15.11 14.54
CA GLU A 54 -9.09 16.08 13.77
C GLU A 54 -9.41 16.02 12.28
N PHE A 55 -9.83 14.86 11.78
CA PHE A 55 -10.17 14.64 10.39
C PHE A 55 -11.28 13.59 10.24
N SER A 56 -12.53 14.07 10.25
CA SER A 56 -13.74 13.24 10.30
C SER A 56 -14.19 12.69 8.94
N TYR A 57 -13.24 12.24 8.12
CA TYR A 57 -13.49 11.61 6.83
C TYR A 57 -13.02 10.15 6.83
N THR A 58 -13.76 9.32 6.09
CA THR A 58 -13.26 8.00 5.67
C THR A 58 -12.41 8.19 4.43
N VAL A 59 -11.18 7.68 4.45
CA VAL A 59 -10.22 7.83 3.35
C VAL A 59 -10.06 6.49 2.65
N ARG A 60 -10.23 6.49 1.32
CA ARG A 60 -9.95 5.34 0.46
C ARG A 60 -8.84 5.70 -0.50
N VAL A 61 -7.73 4.97 -0.39
CA VAL A 61 -6.62 5.04 -1.34
C VAL A 61 -6.71 3.85 -2.29
N VAL A 62 -6.56 4.11 -3.59
CA VAL A 62 -6.44 3.06 -4.61
C VAL A 62 -5.09 3.22 -5.27
N SER A 63 -4.27 2.18 -5.23
CA SER A 63 -2.97 2.13 -5.89
C SER A 63 -3.07 1.27 -7.13
N GLU A 64 -3.07 1.90 -8.30
CA GLU A 64 -3.02 1.24 -9.60
C GLU A 64 -1.58 1.10 -10.03
N ILE A 65 -1.07 -0.13 -10.08
CA ILE A 65 0.29 -0.37 -10.54
C ILE A 65 0.31 -0.34 -12.07
N THR A 66 0.94 0.68 -12.64
CA THR A 66 1.05 0.86 -14.09
C THR A 66 2.26 0.16 -14.68
N GLU A 67 3.34 0.04 -13.89
CA GLU A 67 4.58 -0.63 -14.26
C GLU A 67 5.18 -1.33 -13.03
N SER A 68 5.86 -2.47 -13.22
CA SER A 68 6.51 -3.19 -12.12
C SER A 68 7.78 -3.90 -12.54
N ASN A 69 8.90 -3.49 -11.94
CA ASN A 69 10.17 -4.21 -11.98
C ASN A 69 10.77 -4.41 -10.58
N GLY A 70 9.94 -4.35 -9.54
CA GLY A 70 10.38 -4.45 -8.15
C GLY A 70 9.52 -3.60 -7.20
N SER A 71 9.13 -4.20 -6.08
CA SER A 71 8.46 -3.56 -4.93
C SER A 71 7.42 -2.47 -5.24
N SER A 72 6.45 -2.79 -6.10
CA SER A 72 5.28 -1.95 -6.32
C SER A 72 4.46 -1.69 -5.05
N SER A 73 4.58 -2.55 -4.03
CA SER A 73 3.99 -2.32 -2.70
C SER A 73 4.60 -1.14 -1.96
N MET A 74 5.91 -0.92 -2.06
CA MET A 74 6.56 0.26 -1.46
C MET A 74 6.31 1.52 -2.27
N ALA A 75 6.22 1.40 -3.60
CA ALA A 75 5.72 2.49 -4.44
C ALA A 75 4.30 2.93 -4.02
N SER A 76 3.44 1.99 -3.62
CA SER A 76 2.10 2.28 -3.10
C SER A 76 2.14 3.05 -1.76
N VAL A 77 3.15 2.84 -0.92
CA VAL A 77 3.35 3.61 0.32
C VAL A 77 3.73 5.05 -0.01
N CYS A 78 4.74 5.23 -0.87
CA CYS A 78 5.20 6.56 -1.29
C CYS A 78 4.08 7.33 -1.99
N GLY A 79 3.45 6.73 -3.00
CA GLY A 79 2.35 7.33 -3.75
C GLY A 79 1.13 7.59 -2.88
N GLY A 80 0.77 6.67 -1.98
CA GLY A 80 -0.32 6.86 -1.03
C GLY A 80 -0.06 8.02 -0.06
N SER A 81 1.19 8.17 0.43
CA SER A 81 1.58 9.30 1.28
C SER A 81 1.40 10.63 0.54
N LEU A 82 1.90 10.73 -0.69
CA LEU A 82 1.78 11.93 -1.53
C LEU A 82 0.32 12.25 -1.87
N ALA A 83 -0.45 11.25 -2.32
CA ALA A 83 -1.85 11.42 -2.69
C ALA A 83 -2.71 11.88 -1.51
N MET A 84 -2.42 11.41 -0.29
CA MET A 84 -3.12 11.86 0.90
C MET A 84 -2.80 13.32 1.25
N MET A 85 -1.56 13.77 1.06
CA MET A 85 -1.18 15.18 1.26
C MET A 85 -1.84 16.09 0.23
N ASP A 86 -1.83 15.66 -1.03
CA ASP A 86 -2.49 16.36 -2.14
C ASP A 86 -4.00 16.49 -1.91
N ALA A 87 -4.63 15.44 -1.38
CA ALA A 87 -6.03 15.45 -0.98
C ALA A 87 -6.32 16.26 0.31
N GLY A 88 -5.31 16.89 0.93
CA GLY A 88 -5.46 17.71 2.13
C GLY A 88 -5.65 16.92 3.43
N VAL A 89 -5.31 15.63 3.46
CA VAL A 89 -5.33 14.84 4.70
C VAL A 89 -4.19 15.32 5.62
N PRO A 90 -4.48 15.76 6.87
CA PRO A 90 -3.46 16.26 7.78
C PRO A 90 -2.68 15.09 8.39
N LEU A 91 -1.72 14.56 7.63
CA LEU A 91 -0.82 13.50 8.07
C LEU A 91 0.12 13.97 9.18
N LYS A 92 0.41 13.10 10.15
CA LYS A 92 1.39 13.38 11.23
C LYS A 92 2.80 13.63 10.69
N ASN A 93 3.19 12.87 9.67
CA ASN A 93 4.44 13.03 8.93
C ASN A 93 4.34 12.28 7.58
N HIS A 94 5.31 12.50 6.71
CA HIS A 94 5.45 11.80 5.44
C HIS A 94 6.01 10.39 5.65
N VAL A 95 5.61 9.43 4.80
CA VAL A 95 6.12 8.05 4.86
C VAL A 95 6.56 7.57 3.48
N ALA A 96 7.69 6.86 3.46
CA ALA A 96 8.25 6.22 2.28
C ALA A 96 8.57 4.75 2.57
N GLY A 97 8.82 3.97 1.52
CA GLY A 97 9.18 2.55 1.63
C GLY A 97 10.25 2.14 0.64
N ILE A 98 11.03 1.12 1.00
CA ILE A 98 12.05 0.49 0.15
C ILE A 98 12.02 -1.03 0.37
N ALA A 99 12.31 -1.81 -0.68
CA ALA A 99 12.55 -3.25 -0.54
C ALA A 99 14.03 -3.56 -0.69
N MET A 100 14.51 -4.45 0.17
CA MET A 100 15.91 -4.85 0.25
C MET A 100 16.02 -6.35 -0.02
N GLY A 101 17.13 -6.76 -0.64
CA GLY A 101 17.57 -8.15 -0.74
C GLY A 101 18.95 -8.29 -0.12
N LEU A 102 19.31 -9.49 0.33
CA LEU A 102 20.63 -9.79 0.88
C LEU A 102 21.08 -11.16 0.35
N ILE A 103 22.25 -11.19 -0.28
CA ILE A 103 22.92 -12.43 -0.71
C ILE A 103 24.00 -12.74 0.33
N LYS A 104 23.99 -13.97 0.87
CA LYS A 104 24.94 -14.41 1.89
C LYS A 104 25.57 -15.74 1.47
N GLU A 105 26.90 -15.78 1.43
CA GLU A 105 27.67 -16.99 1.19
C GLU A 105 28.62 -17.23 2.38
N GLY A 106 28.34 -18.26 3.19
CA GLY A 106 29.04 -18.49 4.46
C GLY A 106 28.86 -17.31 5.44
N ASN A 107 29.96 -16.75 5.96
CA ASN A 107 29.96 -15.54 6.79
C ASN A 107 30.19 -14.24 6.00
N ARG A 108 30.22 -14.29 4.66
CA ARG A 108 30.40 -13.10 3.82
C ARG A 108 29.04 -12.57 3.36
N PHE A 109 28.88 -11.25 3.47
CA PHE A 109 27.81 -10.48 2.85
C PHE A 109 28.38 -9.73 1.64
N ALA A 110 27.60 -9.62 0.57
CA ALA A 110 27.90 -8.84 -0.62
C ALA A 110 27.00 -7.60 -0.69
#